data_AF-A0A919PTJ8-F1
#
_entry.id   AF-A0A919PTJ8-F1
#
_cell.length_a   1.000
_cell.length_b   1.000
_cell.length_c   1.000
_cell.angle_alpha   90.00
_cell.angle_beta   90.00
_cell.angle_gamma   90.00
#
_symmetry.space_group_name_H-M   'P 1'
#
loop_
_entity.id
_entity.type
_entity.pdbx_description
1 polymer ?
#
loop_
_entity_poly.entity_id
_entity_poly.type
_entity_poly.pdbx_seq_one_letter_code
_entity_poly.pdbx_strand_id
1 'polypeptide(L)'
;MRFDVPKAIKWVVKSDLVVLSEKAGALHLGAGRRAGWLRDHVSDSANGALWAILRESHPQPSYRCLIVMKCGGDGTENFMLDLLPDDFEQLPDLPQERVVQLARWALSHVPISPLPAEDGVGFGREK
;
A
#
# COMPACT_ATOMS: atom_id res chain seq x y z
N MET A 1 2.22 15.57 23.06
CA MET A 1 3.08 14.58 22.37
C MET A 1 2.64 14.52 20.92
N ARG A 2 3.40 15.08 19.98
CA ARG A 2 3.11 14.93 18.54
C ARG A 2 3.56 13.52 18.16
N PHE A 3 2.62 12.64 17.82
CA PHE A 3 2.96 11.37 17.19
C PHE A 3 2.83 11.59 15.70
N ASP A 4 3.98 11.77 15.04
CA ASP A 4 4.08 11.93 13.61
C ASP A 4 3.85 10.58 12.91
N VAL A 5 3.39 10.63 11.66
CA VAL A 5 3.33 9.43 10.81
C VAL A 5 4.77 9.02 10.48
N PRO A 6 5.17 7.75 10.71
CA PRO A 6 6.53 7.31 10.46
C PRO A 6 6.86 7.38 8.96
N LYS A 7 8.08 7.82 8.65
CA LYS A 7 8.58 7.88 7.27
C LYS A 7 9.12 6.54 6.75
N ALA A 8 9.33 5.59 7.66
CA ALA A 8 9.83 4.27 7.31
C ALA A 8 8.82 3.53 6.42
N ILE A 9 9.33 2.82 5.42
CA ILE A 9 8.57 1.87 4.63
C ILE A 9 8.98 0.50 5.13
N LYS A 10 8.00 -0.35 5.43
CA LYS A 10 8.21 -1.67 6.02
C LYS A 10 8.15 -2.75 4.96
N TRP A 11 8.95 -3.79 5.10
CA TRP A 11 8.85 -5.01 4.31
C TRP A 11 7.81 -5.95 4.91
N VAL A 12 6.99 -6.58 4.07
CA VAL A 12 5.95 -7.52 4.49
C VAL A 12 5.89 -8.72 3.57
N VAL A 13 5.62 -9.89 4.14
CA VAL A 13 5.26 -11.11 3.40
C VAL A 13 3.79 -11.50 3.65
N LYS A 14 3.26 -12.46 2.88
CA LYS A 14 1.86 -12.92 3.03
C LYS A 14 1.51 -13.29 4.47
N SER A 15 2.38 -14.01 5.18
CA SER A 15 2.11 -14.45 6.56
C SER A 15 1.90 -13.27 7.51
N ASP A 16 2.70 -12.21 7.37
CA ASP A 16 2.57 -11.00 8.18
C ASP A 16 1.21 -10.35 7.93
N LEU A 17 0.85 -10.22 6.65
CA LEU A 17 -0.42 -9.58 6.24
C LEU A 17 -1.64 -10.34 6.73
N VAL A 18 -1.59 -11.67 6.75
CA VAL A 18 -2.67 -12.51 7.31
C VAL A 18 -2.82 -12.22 8.80
N VAL A 19 -1.74 -12.29 9.58
CA VAL A 19 -1.77 -12.03 11.03
C VAL A 19 -2.26 -10.62 11.34
N LEU A 20 -1.73 -9.62 10.64
CA LEU A 20 -2.10 -8.22 10.82
C LEU A 20 -3.58 -7.97 10.44
N SER A 21 -4.07 -8.61 9.37
CA SER A 21 -5.47 -8.49 8.94
C SER A 21 -6.44 -9.15 9.93
N GLU A 22 -6.06 -10.28 10.54
CA GLU A 22 -6.85 -10.92 11.61
C GLU A 22 -6.91 -10.03 12.84
N LYS A 23 -5.77 -9.48 13.25
CA LYS A 23 -5.69 -8.57 14.39
C LYS A 23 -6.52 -7.30 14.15
N ALA A 24 -6.43 -6.72 12.96
CA ALA A 24 -7.26 -5.58 12.56
C ALA A 24 -8.75 -5.92 12.63
N GLY A 25 -9.15 -7.12 12.18
CA GLY A 25 -10.53 -7.61 12.31
C GLY A 25 -10.99 -7.72 13.77
N ALA A 26 -10.19 -8.35 14.64
CA ALA A 26 -10.51 -8.52 16.05
C ALA A 26 -10.63 -7.18 16.80
N LEU A 27 -9.84 -6.18 16.40
CA LEU A 27 -9.80 -4.85 16.99
C LEU A 27 -10.73 -3.84 16.29
N HIS A 28 -11.53 -4.27 15.32
CA HIS A 28 -12.42 -3.41 14.53
C HIS A 28 -11.70 -2.25 13.82
N LEU A 29 -10.44 -2.48 13.42
CA LEU A 29 -9.65 -1.56 12.61
C LEU A 29 -9.98 -1.72 11.11
N GLY A 30 -9.66 -0.71 10.30
CA GLY A 30 -9.86 -0.74 8.86
C GLY A 30 -9.00 -1.80 8.16
N ALA A 31 -9.60 -2.59 7.28
CA ALA A 31 -8.89 -3.58 6.47
C ALA A 31 -9.54 -3.70 5.09
N GLY A 32 -8.85 -3.24 4.06
CA GLY A 32 -9.31 -3.31 2.66
C GLY A 32 -9.28 -4.72 2.08
N ARG A 33 -8.41 -5.60 2.62
CA ARG A 33 -8.41 -7.04 2.36
C ARG A 33 -8.41 -7.79 3.69
N ARG A 34 -9.36 -8.72 3.84
CA ARG A 34 -9.50 -9.57 5.02
C ARG A 34 -8.59 -10.79 4.93
N ALA A 35 -8.23 -11.37 6.07
CA ALA A 35 -7.33 -12.52 6.17
C ALA A 35 -7.72 -13.71 5.29
N GLY A 36 -9.03 -14.04 5.21
CA GLY A 36 -9.52 -15.10 4.32
C GLY A 36 -9.18 -14.82 2.84
N TRP A 37 -9.45 -13.60 2.38
CA TRP A 37 -9.12 -13.20 1.01
C TRP A 37 -7.61 -13.30 0.74
N LEU A 38 -6.77 -12.85 1.69
CA LEU A 38 -5.31 -12.93 1.56
C LEU A 38 -4.84 -14.38 1.44
N ARG A 39 -5.41 -15.30 2.24
CA ARG A 39 -5.09 -16.73 2.14
C ARG A 39 -5.39 -17.29 0.77
N ASP A 40 -6.54 -16.93 0.22
CA ASP A 40 -7.08 -17.51 -1.00
C ASP A 40 -6.49 -16.91 -2.29
N HIS A 41 -6.11 -15.63 -2.28
CA HIS A 41 -5.77 -14.88 -3.51
C HIS A 41 -4.31 -14.44 -3.60
N VAL A 42 -3.56 -14.49 -2.50
CA VAL A 42 -2.15 -14.09 -2.49
C VAL A 42 -1.27 -15.33 -2.53
N SER A 43 -0.26 -15.35 -3.42
CA SER A 43 0.76 -16.41 -3.44
C SER A 43 1.52 -16.48 -2.11
N ASP A 44 1.89 -17.67 -1.65
CA ASP A 44 2.72 -17.84 -0.43
C ASP A 44 4.11 -17.21 -0.57
N SER A 45 4.61 -17.05 -1.80
CA SER A 45 5.86 -16.37 -2.09
C SER A 45 5.73 -14.84 -2.21
N ALA A 46 4.52 -14.30 -2.04
CA ALA A 46 4.26 -12.88 -2.22
C ALA A 46 4.92 -12.05 -1.13
N ASN A 47 5.48 -10.93 -1.55
CA ASN A 47 6.07 -9.93 -0.68
C ASN A 47 5.76 -8.53 -1.22
N GLY A 48 5.99 -7.54 -0.36
CA GLY A 48 5.64 -6.17 -0.67
C GLY A 48 6.19 -5.17 0.32
N ALA A 49 5.68 -3.95 0.17
CA ALA A 49 5.91 -2.86 1.10
C ALA A 49 4.63 -2.44 1.79
N LEU A 50 4.81 -1.93 3.00
CA LEU A 50 3.78 -1.30 3.81
C LEU A 50 4.27 0.09 4.20
N TRP A 51 3.45 1.11 3.96
CA TRP A 51 3.79 2.50 4.28
C TRP A 51 2.67 3.16 5.06
N ALA A 52 2.98 3.71 6.23
CA ALA A 52 2.04 4.52 7.00
C ALA A 52 1.81 5.86 6.27
N ILE A 53 0.55 6.15 5.90
CA ILE A 53 0.20 7.38 5.18
C ILE A 53 -0.56 8.36 6.06
N LEU A 54 -1.31 7.86 7.04
CA LEU A 54 -2.16 8.64 7.92
C LEU A 54 -2.15 8.03 9.32
N ARG A 55 -2.45 8.87 10.31
CA ARG A 55 -2.73 8.44 11.67
C ARG A 55 -4.23 8.49 11.91
N GLU A 56 -4.77 7.39 12.42
CA GLU A 56 -6.16 7.26 12.82
C GLU A 56 -6.25 7.27 14.34
N SER A 57 -7.29 7.91 14.87
CA SER A 57 -7.52 8.01 16.33
C SER A 57 -8.69 7.15 16.81
N HIS A 58 -9.48 6.58 15.90
CA HIS A 58 -10.69 5.84 16.21
C HIS A 58 -10.73 4.51 15.43
N PRO A 59 -11.16 3.39 16.04
CA PRO A 59 -11.58 3.23 17.44
C PRO A 59 -10.43 3.37 18.46
N GLN A 60 -9.18 3.29 18.01
CA GLN A 60 -8.00 3.51 18.82
C GLN A 60 -6.82 4.02 17.96
N PRO A 61 -5.75 4.57 18.58
CA PRO A 61 -4.60 5.06 17.85
C PRO A 61 -3.98 3.99 16.96
N SER A 62 -3.95 4.26 15.66
CA SER A 62 -3.43 3.36 14.63
C SER A 62 -2.82 4.14 13.48
N TYR A 63 -2.01 3.46 12.67
CA TYR A 63 -1.56 3.95 11.38
C TYR A 63 -2.43 3.34 10.29
N ARG A 64 -2.99 4.19 9.43
CA ARG A 64 -3.54 3.74 8.17
C ARG A 64 -2.40 3.57 7.18
N CYS A 65 -2.18 2.33 6.78
CA CYS A 65 -1.06 1.94 5.95
C CYS A 65 -1.52 1.53 4.55
N LEU A 66 -0.81 2.02 3.54
CA LEU A 66 -0.91 1.53 2.16
C LEU A 66 0.00 0.31 2.02
N ILE A 67 -0.56 -0.79 1.54
CA ILE A 67 0.19 -1.99 1.17
C ILE A 67 0.29 -2.04 -0.34
N VAL A 68 1.48 -2.35 -0.84
CA VAL A 68 1.74 -2.67 -2.25
C VAL A 68 2.45 -4.01 -2.28
N MET A 69 1.84 -5.00 -2.92
CA MET A 69 2.38 -6.36 -2.96
C MET A 69 2.42 -6.93 -4.36
N LYS A 70 3.41 -7.80 -4.58
CA LYS A 70 3.49 -8.64 -5.76
C LYS A 70 2.69 -9.92 -5.54
N CYS A 71 1.53 -10.00 -6.16
CA CYS A 71 0.80 -11.26 -6.31
C CYS A 71 1.42 -12.01 -7.50
N GLY A 72 1.53 -13.35 -7.43
CA GLY A 72 2.30 -14.15 -8.40
C GLY A 72 2.02 -13.80 -9.87
N GLY A 73 3.04 -13.93 -10.73
CA GLY A 73 3.03 -13.44 -12.11
C GLY A 73 3.46 -11.96 -12.22
N ASP A 74 2.80 -11.21 -13.09
CA ASP A 74 2.97 -9.75 -13.31
C ASP A 74 1.90 -8.91 -12.58
N GLY A 75 1.17 -9.52 -11.64
CA GLY A 75 0.10 -8.84 -10.90
C GLY A 75 0.62 -7.98 -9.75
N THR A 76 -0.01 -6.82 -9.55
CA THR A 76 0.18 -5.98 -8.36
C THR A 76 -1.14 -5.85 -7.62
N GLU A 77 -1.11 -5.96 -6.29
CA GLU A 77 -2.26 -5.63 -5.45
C GLU A 77 -1.90 -4.48 -4.52
N ASN A 78 -2.84 -3.57 -4.35
CA ASN A 78 -2.72 -2.48 -3.39
C ASN A 78 -4.01 -2.35 -2.58
N PHE A 79 -3.86 -2.14 -1.28
CA PHE A 79 -5.00 -1.97 -0.38
C PHE A 79 -4.56 -1.32 0.93
N MET A 80 -5.55 -0.85 1.69
CA MET A 80 -5.33 -0.23 2.99
C MET A 80 -5.43 -1.24 4.13
N LEU A 81 -4.60 -1.10 5.15
CA LEU A 81 -4.71 -1.82 6.42
C LEU A 81 -4.35 -0.86 7.56
N ASP A 82 -5.20 -0.81 8.57
CA ASP A 82 -4.95 -0.03 9.78
C ASP A 82 -4.22 -0.92 10.80
N LEU A 83 -3.04 -0.48 11.27
CA LEU A 83 -2.17 -1.21 12.19
C LEU A 83 -1.98 -0.43 13.50
N LEU A 84 -1.74 -1.14 14.60
CA LEU A 84 -1.24 -0.48 15.80
C LEU A 84 0.21 -0.01 15.62
N PRO A 85 0.64 1.07 16.30
CA PRO A 85 2.03 1.52 16.24
C PRO A 85 3.05 0.43 16.59
N ASP A 86 2.79 -0.36 17.64
CA ASP A 86 3.71 -1.41 18.06
C ASP A 86 3.84 -2.54 17.03
N ASP A 87 2.77 -2.85 16.32
CA ASP A 87 2.80 -3.84 15.24
C ASP A 87 3.60 -3.31 14.04
N PHE A 88 3.47 -2.02 13.74
CA PHE A 88 4.25 -1.37 12.69
C PHE A 88 5.74 -1.36 13.01
N GLU A 89 6.12 -1.03 14.24
CA GLU A 89 7.54 -0.97 14.66
C GLU A 89 8.23 -2.33 14.63
N GLN A 90 7.50 -3.42 14.85
CA GLN A 90 8.04 -4.78 14.77
C GLN A 90 8.35 -5.24 13.34
N LEU A 91 7.79 -4.57 12.33
CA LEU A 91 8.08 -4.92 10.95
C LEU A 91 9.49 -4.45 10.54
N PRO A 92 10.20 -5.25 9.74
CA PRO A 92 11.52 -4.87 9.23
C PRO A 92 11.40 -3.67 8.29
N ASP A 93 12.35 -2.73 8.40
CA ASP A 93 12.45 -1.64 7.44
C ASP A 93 12.86 -2.16 6.06
N LEU A 94 12.22 -1.63 5.03
CA LEU A 94 12.59 -1.86 3.64
C LEU A 94 13.76 -0.95 3.28
N PRO A 95 14.92 -1.50 2.87
CA PRO A 95 16.06 -0.69 2.46
C PRO A 95 15.70 0.25 1.30
N GLN A 96 16.28 1.45 1.30
CA GLN A 96 15.93 2.51 0.35
C GLN A 96 16.12 2.08 -1.12
N GLU A 97 17.14 1.27 -1.40
CA GLU A 97 17.38 0.72 -2.74
C GLU A 97 16.25 -0.20 -3.20
N ARG A 98 15.61 -0.93 -2.28
CA ARG A 98 14.46 -1.80 -2.57
C ARG A 98 13.18 -1.00 -2.75
N VAL A 99 13.04 0.13 -2.06
CA VAL A 99 11.91 1.07 -2.26
C VAL A 99 11.89 1.56 -3.71
N VAL A 100 13.03 1.98 -4.25
CA VAL A 100 13.13 2.46 -5.64
C VAL A 100 12.79 1.34 -6.63
N GLN A 101 13.25 0.11 -6.37
CA GLN A 101 12.91 -1.05 -7.20
C GLN A 101 11.41 -1.34 -7.19
N LEU A 102 10.78 -1.32 -6.00
CA LEU A 102 9.35 -1.57 -5.86
C LEU A 102 8.52 -0.46 -6.52
N ALA A 103 8.91 0.81 -6.34
CA ALA A 103 8.22 1.94 -6.97
C ALA A 103 8.31 1.87 -8.50
N ARG A 104 9.49 1.57 -9.06
CA ARG A 104 9.66 1.36 -10.51
C ARG A 104 8.80 0.23 -11.03
N TRP A 105 8.78 -0.89 -10.32
CA TRP A 105 7.95 -2.03 -10.67
C TRP A 105 6.45 -1.70 -10.56
N ALA A 106 5.98 -1.07 -9.48
CA ALA A 106 4.59 -0.69 -9.34
C ALA A 106 4.15 0.28 -10.45
N LEU A 107 4.98 1.29 -10.76
CA LEU A 107 4.70 2.25 -11.83
C LEU A 107 4.73 1.62 -13.23
N SER A 108 5.49 0.56 -13.47
CA SER A 108 5.49 -0.13 -14.77
C SER A 108 4.19 -0.88 -15.06
N HIS A 109 3.35 -1.09 -14.04
CA HIS A 109 2.05 -1.76 -14.16
C HIS A 109 0.87 -0.78 -14.07
N VAL A 110 1.13 0.52 -13.89
CA VAL A 110 0.10 1.54 -14.01
C VAL A 110 -0.24 1.69 -15.50
N PRO A 111 -1.48 1.42 -15.92
CA PRO A 111 -1.87 1.64 -17.30
C PRO A 111 -1.69 3.12 -17.63
N ILE A 112 -0.83 3.42 -18.60
CA ILE A 112 -0.73 4.77 -19.15
C ILE A 112 -1.98 4.96 -20.00
N SER A 113 -2.99 5.59 -19.42
CA SER A 113 -4.10 6.11 -20.23
C SER A 113 -3.49 7.09 -21.24
N PRO A 114 -3.74 6.92 -22.55
CA PRO A 114 -3.33 7.93 -23.51
C PRO A 114 -3.98 9.25 -23.07
N LEU A 115 -3.19 10.31 -23.03
CA LEU A 115 -3.73 11.65 -22.85
C LEU A 115 -4.79 11.85 -23.94
N PRO A 116 -5.98 12.38 -23.62
CA PRO A 116 -6.93 12.76 -24.65
C PRO A 116 -6.19 13.67 -25.63
N ALA A 117 -6.36 13.43 -26.94
CA ALA A 117 -5.77 14.29 -27.96
C ALA A 117 -6.14 15.73 -27.59
N GLU A 118 -5.14 16.61 -27.52
CA GLU A 118 -5.41 18.02 -27.33
C GLU A 118 -6.35 18.44 -28.47
N ASP A 119 -7.61 18.72 -28.13
CA ASP A 119 -8.53 19.34 -29.05
C ASP A 119 -7.84 20.61 -29.53
N GLY A 120 -7.47 20.63 -30.80
CA GLY A 120 -6.75 21.73 -31.42
C GLY A 120 -7.53 23.02 -31.22
N VAL A 121 -7.19 23.77 -30.18
CA VAL A 121 -7.58 25.16 -30.03
C VAL A 121 -6.79 25.90 -31.10
N GLY A 122 -7.41 26.00 -32.28
CA GLY A 122 -6.95 26.85 -33.34
C GLY A 122 -6.72 28.25 -32.76
N PHE A 123 -5.47 28.70 -32.76
CA PHE A 123 -5.16 30.12 -32.66
C PHE A 123 -5.80 30.78 -33.88
N GLY A 124 -7.02 31.29 -33.69
CA GLY A 124 -7.64 32.22 -34.63
C GLY A 124 -6.73 33.44 -34.74
N ARG A 125 -6.01 33.55 -35.86
CA ARG A 125 -5.51 34.83 -36.33
C ARG A 125 -6.72 35.66 -36.73
N GLU A 126 -7.10 36.61 -35.88
CA GLU A 126 -7.92 37.74 -36.33
C GLU A 126 -7.11 38.55 -37.36
N LYS A 127 -7.80 38.93 -38.43
CA LYS A 127 -7.31 39.80 -39.51
C LYS A 127 -7.39 41.26 -39.11
#